data_AF-A0A023EM99-F1
#
_entry.id   AF-A0A023EM99-F1
#
_cell.length_a   1.000
_cell.length_b   1.000
_cell.length_c   1.000
_cell.angle_alpha   90.00
_cell.angle_beta   90.00
_cell.angle_gamma   90.00
#
_symmetry.space_group_name_H-M   'P 1'
#
loop_
_entity.id
_entity.type
_entity.pdbx_description
1 polymer ?
#
loop_
_entity_poly.entity_id
_entity_poly.type
_entity_poly.pdbx_seq_one_letter_code
_entity_poly.pdbx_strand_id
1 'polypeptide(L)'
;PLVLICYVGLAQSEAIAIEQILSLCCQEGEEWGTQHMLCSSFNNTLEIVPGELRGLCLSTVEICCSKQHKIYKCTEGQIAARQGLSCSLKDGQSGSEFYTDCCEACKIGLVVGSSSSKCSVEPFAFGSPWDEVYDGCCRDIKQGDDTFILNEEDENNLCGRFENLCSQICENTEAGSYMCRCHPGYTLLDDRKTCAQITSEDENEISSAEILDSPDCRRGYEKDQRTGECADVDECETGEATCDTNNQVCMNLEGSYRCLDIQDVKCDAGYRYDRKAGL
;
A
#
# COMPACT_ATOMS: atom_id res chain seq x y z
N PRO A 1 26.84 -65.42 -31.68
CA PRO A 1 25.68 -64.56 -31.34
C PRO A 1 26.05 -63.08 -31.55
N LEU A 2 25.76 -62.58 -32.75
CA LEU A 2 25.82 -61.16 -33.09
C LEU A 2 24.56 -60.50 -32.53
N VAL A 3 24.70 -59.64 -31.52
CA VAL A 3 23.60 -58.82 -31.04
C VAL A 3 23.64 -57.52 -31.83
N LEU A 4 22.76 -57.41 -32.83
CA LEU A 4 22.37 -56.12 -33.41
C LEU A 4 21.71 -55.30 -32.31
N ILE A 5 22.36 -54.22 -31.88
CA ILE A 5 21.68 -53.16 -31.13
C ILE A 5 21.27 -52.12 -32.17
N CYS A 6 19.96 -52.03 -32.40
CA CYS A 6 19.33 -51.10 -33.33
C CYS A 6 19.70 -49.65 -32.99
N TYR A 7 20.10 -48.90 -34.02
CA TYR A 7 20.12 -47.44 -33.99
C TYR A 7 18.72 -46.92 -33.64
N VAL A 8 18.60 -46.13 -32.57
CA VAL A 8 17.51 -45.15 -32.46
C VAL A 8 18.01 -43.89 -33.15
N GLY A 9 17.77 -43.83 -34.46
CA GLY A 9 17.70 -42.56 -35.16
C GLY A 9 16.42 -41.85 -34.75
N LEU A 10 16.51 -40.91 -33.83
CA LEU A 10 15.55 -39.82 -33.66
C LEU A 10 16.34 -38.53 -33.54
N ALA A 11 16.75 -38.01 -34.69
CA ALA A 11 16.94 -36.57 -34.83
C ALA A 11 15.53 -35.95 -34.82
N GLN A 12 15.02 -35.65 -33.63
CA GLN A 12 14.01 -34.63 -33.47
C GLN A 12 14.70 -33.49 -32.73
N SER A 13 14.93 -32.37 -33.40
CA SER A 13 15.15 -31.13 -32.68
C SER A 13 13.85 -30.87 -31.90
N GLU A 14 13.83 -31.18 -30.62
CA GLU A 14 12.74 -30.73 -29.76
C GLU A 14 12.74 -29.21 -29.84
N ALA A 15 11.68 -28.66 -30.44
CA ALA A 15 11.48 -27.22 -30.42
C ALA A 15 11.44 -26.79 -28.96
N ILE A 16 12.33 -25.87 -28.57
CA ILE A 16 12.36 -25.34 -27.20
C ILE A 16 11.00 -24.70 -26.92
N ALA A 17 10.33 -25.13 -25.85
CA ALA A 17 9.02 -24.59 -25.49
C ALA A 17 9.14 -23.11 -25.12
N ILE A 18 8.17 -22.29 -25.53
CA ILE A 18 8.14 -20.85 -25.26
C ILE A 18 8.28 -20.57 -23.74
N GLU A 19 7.64 -21.38 -22.90
CA GLU A 19 7.73 -21.26 -21.44
C GLU A 19 9.16 -21.41 -20.90
N GLN A 20 9.97 -22.30 -21.49
CA GLN A 20 11.37 -22.47 -21.09
C GLN A 20 12.21 -21.25 -21.46
N ILE A 21 11.93 -20.64 -22.62
CA ILE A 21 12.58 -19.41 -23.05
C ILE A 21 12.18 -18.26 -22.12
N LEU A 22 10.88 -18.11 -21.81
CA LEU A 22 10.42 -17.10 -20.85
C LEU A 22 11.10 -17.27 -19.49
N SER A 23 11.19 -18.50 -18.97
CA SER A 23 11.85 -18.79 -17.70
C SER A 23 13.33 -18.40 -17.72
N LEU A 24 14.08 -18.86 -18.74
CA LEU A 24 15.50 -18.54 -18.92
C LEU A 24 15.73 -17.02 -19.01
N CYS A 25 14.97 -16.35 -19.87
CA CYS A 25 15.11 -14.91 -20.09
C CYS A 25 14.68 -14.10 -18.87
N CYS A 26 13.69 -14.57 -18.10
CA CYS A 26 13.33 -13.94 -16.85
C CYS A 26 14.46 -14.06 -15.83
N GLN A 27 15.08 -15.24 -15.69
CA GLN A 27 16.23 -15.44 -14.82
C GLN A 27 17.40 -14.51 -15.18
N GLU A 28 17.75 -14.42 -16.46
CA GLU A 28 18.79 -13.48 -16.93
C GLU A 28 18.45 -12.02 -16.59
N GLY A 29 17.18 -11.63 -16.71
CA GLY A 29 16.70 -10.32 -16.30
C GLY A 29 16.80 -10.08 -14.79
N GLU A 30 16.41 -11.06 -13.97
CA GLU A 30 16.54 -10.98 -12.52
C GLU A 30 18.02 -10.83 -12.11
N GLU A 31 18.91 -11.65 -12.63
CA GLU A 31 20.35 -11.56 -12.37
C GLU A 31 20.92 -10.19 -12.77
N TRP A 32 20.54 -9.68 -13.95
CA TRP A 32 20.94 -8.33 -14.40
C TRP A 32 20.45 -7.23 -13.45
N GLY A 33 19.21 -7.33 -12.98
CA GLY A 33 18.63 -6.38 -12.03
C GLY A 33 19.35 -6.37 -10.67
N THR A 34 19.89 -7.50 -10.20
CA THR A 34 20.68 -7.50 -8.96
C THR A 34 21.96 -6.67 -9.05
N GLN A 35 22.48 -6.47 -10.25
CA GLN A 35 23.69 -5.68 -10.50
C GLN A 35 23.43 -4.17 -10.53
N HIS A 36 22.19 -3.72 -10.29
CA HIS A 36 21.78 -2.31 -10.33
C HIS A 36 22.02 -1.63 -11.69
N MET A 37 22.06 -2.43 -12.75
CA MET A 37 22.25 -1.97 -14.12
C MET A 37 20.92 -1.54 -14.73
N LEU A 38 20.92 -0.59 -15.66
CA LEU A 38 19.69 -0.21 -16.36
C LEU A 38 19.15 -1.42 -17.12
N CYS A 39 17.87 -1.77 -16.93
CA CYS A 39 17.25 -2.92 -17.61
C CYS A 39 17.27 -2.78 -19.14
N SER A 40 17.15 -1.55 -19.64
CA SER A 40 17.27 -1.22 -21.07
C SER A 40 18.69 -1.40 -21.63
N SER A 41 19.70 -1.56 -20.78
CA SER A 41 21.10 -1.73 -21.17
C SER A 41 21.54 -3.20 -21.23
N PHE A 42 20.61 -4.15 -21.07
CA PHE A 42 20.92 -5.57 -21.13
C PHE A 42 21.63 -5.94 -22.43
N ASN A 43 22.81 -6.54 -22.29
CA ASN A 43 23.68 -6.85 -23.42
C ASN A 43 24.25 -8.28 -23.39
N ASN A 44 23.79 -9.13 -22.46
CA ASN A 44 24.23 -10.52 -22.40
C ASN A 44 23.86 -11.28 -23.67
N THR A 45 24.70 -12.26 -24.00
CA THR A 45 24.53 -13.07 -25.22
C THR A 45 23.54 -14.19 -24.95
N LEU A 46 22.48 -14.27 -25.77
CA LEU A 46 21.38 -15.23 -25.63
C LEU A 46 21.51 -16.38 -26.64
N GLU A 47 22.62 -17.13 -26.60
CA GLU A 47 22.97 -18.14 -27.62
C GLU A 47 21.95 -19.29 -27.73
N ILE A 48 21.30 -19.63 -26.61
CA ILE A 48 20.31 -20.72 -26.53
C ILE A 48 18.96 -20.30 -27.14
N VAL A 49 18.71 -19.00 -27.28
CA VAL A 49 17.41 -18.48 -27.73
C VAL A 49 17.37 -18.41 -29.25
N PRO A 50 16.39 -19.08 -29.91
CA PRO A 50 16.22 -18.97 -31.36
C PRO A 50 16.03 -17.51 -31.79
N GLY A 51 16.62 -17.13 -32.93
CA GLY A 51 16.59 -15.74 -33.41
C GLY A 51 15.18 -15.14 -33.53
N GLU A 52 14.19 -15.97 -33.88
CA GLU A 52 12.77 -15.59 -33.98
C GLU A 52 12.13 -15.22 -32.64
N LEU A 53 12.62 -15.80 -31.53
CA LEU A 53 12.10 -15.59 -30.19
C LEU A 53 12.96 -14.61 -29.37
N ARG A 54 14.00 -14.05 -29.97
CA ARG A 54 14.93 -13.15 -29.28
C ARG A 54 14.24 -11.85 -28.82
N GLY A 55 13.28 -11.35 -29.59
CA GLY A 55 12.47 -10.19 -29.20
C GLY A 55 11.63 -10.46 -27.95
N LEU A 56 10.94 -11.61 -27.91
CA LEU A 56 10.17 -12.06 -26.74
C LEU A 56 11.07 -12.15 -25.50
N CYS A 57 12.23 -12.79 -25.65
CA CYS A 57 13.20 -12.93 -24.57
C CYS A 57 13.66 -11.58 -24.02
N LEU A 58 14.01 -10.61 -24.88
CA LEU A 58 14.45 -9.29 -24.43
C LEU A 58 13.36 -8.54 -23.67
N SER A 59 12.10 -8.64 -24.10
CA SER A 59 10.97 -8.08 -23.33
C SER A 59 10.80 -8.77 -21.98
N THR A 60 10.99 -10.10 -21.92
CA THR A 60 10.95 -10.84 -20.64
C THR A 60 12.06 -10.43 -19.70
N VAL A 61 13.29 -10.28 -20.21
CA VAL A 61 14.45 -9.78 -19.46
C VAL A 61 14.15 -8.41 -18.85
N GLU A 62 13.60 -7.48 -19.64
CA GLU A 62 13.30 -6.12 -19.17
C GLU A 62 12.26 -6.12 -18.04
N ILE A 63 11.19 -6.88 -18.19
CA ILE A 63 10.14 -7.02 -17.17
C ILE A 63 10.71 -7.61 -15.88
N CYS A 64 11.48 -8.70 -15.98
CA CYS A 64 12.01 -9.39 -14.81
C CYS A 64 13.15 -8.61 -14.13
N CYS A 65 13.95 -7.87 -14.89
CA CYS A 65 14.92 -6.92 -14.33
C CYS A 65 14.23 -5.79 -13.54
N SER A 66 13.18 -5.19 -14.11
CA SER A 66 12.41 -4.13 -13.43
C SER A 66 11.75 -4.64 -12.15
N LYS A 67 11.16 -5.84 -12.21
CA LYS A 67 10.65 -6.56 -11.03
C LYS A 67 11.74 -6.72 -9.97
N GLN A 68 12.95 -7.15 -10.34
CA GLN A 68 14.03 -7.35 -9.40
C GLN A 68 14.50 -6.04 -8.74
N HIS A 69 14.59 -4.94 -9.48
CA HIS A 69 14.88 -3.62 -8.90
C HIS A 69 13.86 -3.24 -7.83
N LYS A 70 12.57 -3.47 -8.08
CA LYS A 70 11.50 -3.20 -7.11
C LYS A 70 11.64 -4.06 -5.86
N ILE A 71 11.93 -5.36 -6.00
CA ILE A 71 12.16 -6.28 -4.88
C ILE A 71 13.35 -5.82 -4.03
N TYR A 72 14.46 -5.44 -4.68
CA TYR A 72 15.65 -4.94 -3.98
C TYR A 72 15.33 -3.66 -3.20
N LYS A 73 14.68 -2.67 -3.83
CA LYS A 73 14.29 -1.42 -3.17
C LYS A 73 13.34 -1.65 -2.00
N CYS A 74 12.37 -2.54 -2.16
CA CYS A 74 11.47 -2.94 -1.10
C CYS A 74 12.24 -3.57 0.08
N THR A 75 13.21 -4.44 -0.21
CA THR A 75 14.05 -5.09 0.80
C THR A 75 14.89 -4.07 1.57
N GLU A 76 15.50 -3.10 0.89
CA GLU A 76 16.19 -1.98 1.54
C GLU A 76 15.26 -1.21 2.48
N GLY A 77 14.02 -0.94 2.05
CA GLY A 77 13.01 -0.27 2.87
C GLY A 77 12.65 -1.08 4.13
N GLN A 78 12.45 -2.39 4.00
CA GLN A 78 12.18 -3.24 5.16
C GLN A 78 13.36 -3.29 6.16
N ILE A 79 14.60 -3.32 5.67
CA ILE A 79 15.79 -3.29 6.52
C ILE A 79 15.85 -1.95 7.28
N ALA A 80 15.60 -0.85 6.59
CA ALA A 80 15.55 0.48 7.21
C ALA A 80 14.48 0.55 8.33
N ALA A 81 13.28 0.01 8.08
CA ALA A 81 12.22 -0.07 9.08
C ALA A 81 12.65 -0.89 10.31
N ARG A 82 13.23 -2.08 10.10
CA ARG A 82 13.73 -2.95 11.19
C ARG A 82 14.87 -2.31 12.00
N GLN A 83 15.65 -1.42 11.38
CA GLN A 83 16.72 -0.67 12.03
C GLN A 83 16.25 0.64 12.69
N GLY A 84 14.94 0.96 12.64
CA GLY A 84 14.40 2.21 13.20
C GLY A 84 14.73 3.46 12.39
N LEU A 85 15.23 3.32 11.16
CA LEU A 85 15.58 4.43 10.29
C LEU A 85 14.33 5.11 9.70
N SER A 86 14.47 6.34 9.21
CA SER A 86 13.39 7.04 8.50
C SER A 86 13.12 6.39 7.13
N CYS A 87 11.84 6.37 6.72
CA CYS A 87 11.42 5.83 5.43
C CYS A 87 11.51 6.85 4.28
N SER A 88 12.26 7.92 4.45
CA SER A 88 12.43 8.95 3.42
C SER A 88 13.75 8.80 2.67
N LEU A 89 13.69 8.64 1.34
CA LEU A 89 14.86 8.78 0.47
C LEU A 89 15.00 10.25 0.06
N LYS A 90 16.22 10.79 0.15
CA LYS A 90 16.50 12.21 -0.18
C LYS A 90 16.65 12.49 -1.68
N ASP A 91 16.55 11.49 -2.53
CA ASP A 91 16.79 11.64 -3.97
C ASP A 91 15.61 11.12 -4.78
N GLY A 92 15.13 11.95 -5.72
CA GLY A 92 14.05 11.65 -6.68
C GLY A 92 14.42 10.59 -7.72
N GLN A 93 15.03 9.48 -7.29
CA GLN A 93 15.32 8.33 -8.13
C GLN A 93 14.03 7.53 -8.38
N SER A 94 13.88 7.08 -9.63
CA SER A 94 12.82 6.17 -10.05
C SER A 94 12.86 4.87 -9.23
N GLY A 95 11.73 4.46 -8.65
CA GLY A 95 11.64 3.31 -7.75
C GLY A 95 11.77 3.62 -6.24
N SER A 96 11.87 4.91 -5.87
CA SER A 96 11.82 5.37 -4.47
C SER A 96 10.47 5.11 -3.78
N GLU A 97 9.38 5.00 -4.54
CA GLU A 97 8.05 4.62 -4.06
C GLU A 97 8.09 3.23 -3.38
N PHE A 98 8.68 2.21 -4.04
CA PHE A 98 8.75 0.85 -3.50
C PHE A 98 9.58 0.75 -2.22
N TYR A 99 10.65 1.53 -2.11
CA TYR A 99 11.40 1.63 -0.85
C TYR A 99 10.52 2.21 0.26
N THR A 100 9.87 3.35 -0.02
CA THR A 100 9.11 4.13 0.96
C THR A 100 7.93 3.31 1.45
N ASP A 101 7.15 2.74 0.53
CA ASP A 101 5.93 2.02 0.86
C ASP A 101 6.24 0.71 1.59
N CYS A 102 7.28 -0.03 1.20
CA CYS A 102 7.70 -1.23 1.92
C CYS A 102 8.27 -0.92 3.30
N CYS A 103 8.99 0.20 3.43
CA CYS A 103 9.49 0.66 4.72
C CYS A 103 8.33 1.00 5.66
N GLU A 104 7.34 1.77 5.19
CA GLU A 104 6.16 2.14 5.98
C GLU A 104 5.30 0.92 6.32
N ALA A 105 5.02 0.04 5.36
CA ALA A 105 4.28 -1.21 5.61
C ALA A 105 4.98 -2.08 6.66
N CYS A 106 6.30 -2.22 6.58
CA CYS A 106 7.07 -2.95 7.57
C CYS A 106 7.03 -2.27 8.94
N LYS A 107 7.16 -0.93 9.03
CA LYS A 107 7.02 -0.20 10.30
C LYS A 107 5.67 -0.41 10.95
N ILE A 108 4.59 -0.37 10.17
CA ILE A 108 3.23 -0.65 10.66
C ILE A 108 3.18 -2.09 11.20
N GLY A 109 3.74 -3.06 10.46
CA GLY A 109 3.85 -4.45 10.90
C GLY A 109 4.60 -4.59 12.23
N LEU A 110 5.74 -3.92 12.39
CA LEU A 110 6.54 -3.94 13.63
C LEU A 110 5.75 -3.37 14.82
N VAL A 111 5.01 -2.27 14.61
CA VAL A 111 4.15 -1.66 15.65
C VAL A 111 3.03 -2.63 16.05
N VAL A 112 2.33 -3.21 15.09
CA VAL A 112 1.25 -4.17 15.39
C VAL A 112 1.79 -5.45 16.03
N GLY A 113 2.97 -5.90 15.61
CA GLY A 113 3.65 -7.04 16.22
C GLY A 113 4.00 -6.81 17.69
N SER A 114 4.32 -5.55 18.05
CA SER A 114 4.63 -5.15 19.43
C SER A 114 3.40 -4.97 20.34
N SER A 115 2.18 -4.94 19.78
CA SER A 115 0.95 -4.89 20.57
C SER A 115 0.33 -6.27 20.74
N SER A 116 -0.68 -6.42 21.58
CA SER A 116 -1.47 -7.66 21.72
C SER A 116 -2.29 -8.07 20.47
N SER A 117 -2.24 -7.29 19.38
CA SER A 117 -3.00 -7.53 18.15
C SER A 117 -2.48 -8.70 17.31
N LYS A 118 -3.35 -9.21 16.42
CA LYS A 118 -3.00 -10.24 15.44
C LYS A 118 -2.30 -9.62 14.23
N CYS A 119 -1.31 -10.34 13.68
CA CYS A 119 -0.67 -10.01 12.41
C CYS A 119 -1.56 -10.37 11.23
N SER A 120 -2.71 -9.69 11.12
CA SER A 120 -3.67 -9.84 10.03
C SER A 120 -4.47 -8.55 9.93
N VAL A 121 -4.68 -8.05 8.71
CA VAL A 121 -5.41 -6.80 8.45
C VAL A 121 -6.88 -7.01 8.11
N GLU A 122 -7.38 -8.25 8.05
CA GLU A 122 -8.76 -8.55 7.64
C GLU A 122 -9.83 -7.81 8.48
N PRO A 123 -10.85 -7.21 7.82
CA PRO A 123 -11.18 -7.31 6.40
C PRO A 123 -10.44 -6.31 5.49
N PHE A 124 -9.56 -5.46 6.04
CA PHE A 124 -8.74 -4.52 5.29
C PHE A 124 -7.50 -5.21 4.68
N ALA A 125 -6.98 -4.67 3.58
CA ALA A 125 -5.73 -5.11 2.97
C ALA A 125 -5.07 -3.92 2.27
N PHE A 126 -3.74 -3.81 2.39
CA PHE A 126 -2.95 -2.87 1.60
C PHE A 126 -2.83 -3.34 0.15
N GLY A 127 -2.88 -4.65 -0.08
CA GLY A 127 -2.66 -5.30 -1.37
C GLY A 127 -1.25 -5.86 -1.50
N SER A 128 -1.06 -6.80 -2.43
CA SER A 128 0.27 -7.33 -2.75
C SER A 128 1.13 -6.27 -3.45
N PRO A 129 2.41 -6.08 -3.07
CA PRO A 129 3.20 -6.92 -2.15
C PRO A 129 3.19 -6.46 -0.67
N TRP A 130 2.54 -5.35 -0.32
CA TRP A 130 2.62 -4.75 1.02
C TRP A 130 2.04 -5.59 2.13
N ASP A 131 0.99 -6.37 1.85
CA ASP A 131 0.41 -7.31 2.83
C ASP A 131 1.47 -8.32 3.30
N GLU A 132 2.27 -8.87 2.38
CA GLU A 132 3.34 -9.82 2.69
C GLU A 132 4.44 -9.17 3.55
N VAL A 133 4.76 -7.90 3.26
CA VAL A 133 5.74 -7.11 4.02
C VAL A 133 5.26 -6.84 5.45
N TYR A 134 4.00 -6.39 5.59
CA TYR A 134 3.37 -6.14 6.87
C TYR A 134 3.32 -7.42 7.72
N ASP A 135 2.83 -8.52 7.16
CA ASP A 135 2.69 -9.80 7.86
C ASP A 135 4.06 -10.40 8.22
N GLY A 136 5.06 -10.21 7.37
CA GLY A 136 6.44 -10.60 7.63
C GLY A 136 6.99 -9.86 8.85
N CYS A 137 6.99 -8.52 8.81
CA CYS A 137 7.55 -7.70 9.89
C CYS A 137 6.76 -7.83 11.21
N CYS A 138 5.44 -8.03 11.16
CA CYS A 138 4.65 -8.29 12.36
C CYS A 138 4.98 -9.64 13.00
N ARG A 139 5.12 -10.69 12.18
CA ARG A 139 5.48 -12.02 12.68
C ARG A 139 6.91 -12.10 13.20
N ASP A 140 7.85 -11.36 12.61
CA ASP A 140 9.23 -11.28 13.11
C ASP A 140 9.27 -10.88 14.59
N ILE A 141 8.39 -9.95 15.01
CA ILE A 141 8.26 -9.53 16.41
C ILE A 141 7.54 -10.60 17.25
N LYS A 142 6.47 -11.21 16.72
CA LYS A 142 5.68 -12.22 17.45
C LYS A 142 6.38 -13.58 17.63
N GLN A 143 7.27 -13.95 16.71
CA GLN A 143 7.92 -15.26 16.65
C GLN A 143 9.37 -15.24 17.15
N GLY A 144 9.92 -14.07 17.48
CA GLY A 144 11.18 -13.99 18.20
C GLY A 144 11.04 -14.67 19.56
N ASP A 145 11.79 -15.76 19.78
CA ASP A 145 12.02 -16.40 21.09
C ASP A 145 12.80 -15.50 22.06
N ASP A 146 13.13 -14.27 21.66
CA ASP A 146 13.25 -13.18 22.62
C ASP A 146 11.85 -12.92 23.15
N THR A 147 11.50 -13.68 24.16
CA THR A 147 10.48 -13.31 25.12
C THR A 147 10.98 -12.04 25.81
N PHE A 148 10.97 -10.92 25.08
CA PHE A 148 10.73 -9.64 25.69
C PHE A 148 9.30 -9.77 26.20
N ILE A 149 9.17 -10.32 27.41
CA ILE A 149 8.11 -9.92 28.30
C ILE A 149 8.26 -8.40 28.32
N LEU A 150 7.52 -7.70 27.45
CA LEU A 150 7.17 -6.34 27.74
C LEU A 150 6.45 -6.51 29.08
N ASN A 151 7.12 -6.07 30.16
CA ASN A 151 6.35 -5.68 31.32
C ASN A 151 5.27 -4.75 30.78
N GLU A 152 4.07 -4.78 31.35
CA GLU A 152 2.87 -4.03 30.90
C GLU A 152 3.10 -2.50 30.70
N GLU A 153 4.31 -2.01 30.94
CA GLU A 153 4.84 -0.67 30.77
C GLU A 153 5.46 -0.39 29.37
N ASP A 154 5.88 -1.38 28.58
CA ASP A 154 6.58 -1.15 27.29
C ASP A 154 5.68 -1.20 26.02
N GLU A 155 4.45 -1.74 26.08
CA GLU A 155 3.47 -1.61 24.98
C GLU A 155 3.01 -0.15 24.79
N ASN A 156 3.17 0.68 25.82
CA ASN A 156 2.68 2.05 25.87
C ASN A 156 3.72 3.10 25.43
N ASN A 157 4.87 2.70 24.88
CA ASN A 157 5.93 3.65 24.50
C ASN A 157 6.41 3.53 23.04
N LEU A 158 5.47 3.60 22.09
CA LEU A 158 5.76 3.64 20.66
C LEU A 158 6.67 4.83 20.28
N CYS A 159 6.41 6.02 20.85
CA CYS A 159 7.19 7.23 20.58
C CYS A 159 8.66 7.12 21.00
N GLY A 160 8.96 6.38 22.07
CA GLY A 160 10.33 6.13 22.49
C GLY A 160 11.06 5.08 21.63
N ARG A 161 10.30 4.22 20.93
CA ARG A 161 10.85 3.15 20.10
C ARG A 161 11.09 3.58 18.64
N PHE A 162 10.27 4.48 18.11
CA PHE A 162 10.35 4.93 16.73
C PHE A 162 10.44 6.46 16.67
N GLU A 163 11.67 6.98 16.54
CA GLU A 163 11.97 8.43 16.59
C GLU A 163 11.26 9.27 15.50
N ASN A 164 10.79 8.64 14.42
CA ASN A 164 10.20 9.32 13.26
C ASN A 164 8.73 8.92 13.00
N LEU A 165 7.96 8.65 14.06
CA LEU A 165 6.51 8.40 13.95
C LEU A 165 5.72 9.65 13.55
N CYS A 166 6.16 10.81 14.04
CA CYS A 166 5.54 12.11 13.83
C CYS A 166 6.59 13.07 13.28
N SER A 167 6.16 14.01 12.44
CA SER A 167 7.06 15.07 11.93
C SER A 167 7.57 16.02 13.01
N GLN A 168 6.83 16.18 14.12
CA GLN A 168 7.18 17.05 15.23
C GLN A 168 7.00 16.35 16.59
N ILE A 169 5.80 16.40 17.18
CA ILE A 169 5.56 15.89 18.55
C ILE A 169 4.86 14.53 18.44
N CYS A 170 5.38 13.52 19.13
CA CYS A 170 4.75 12.21 19.29
C CYS A 170 4.33 12.00 20.74
N GLU A 171 3.09 11.59 20.97
CA GLU A 171 2.57 11.25 22.29
C GLU A 171 1.94 9.86 22.28
N ASN A 172 2.30 9.03 23.25
CA ASN A 172 1.68 7.71 23.41
C ASN A 172 0.24 7.85 23.91
N THR A 173 -0.65 6.94 23.50
CA THR A 173 -2.04 6.89 23.96
C THR A 173 -2.25 5.75 24.96
N GLU A 174 -3.24 5.90 25.84
CA GLU A 174 -3.59 4.92 26.86
C GLU A 174 -4.07 3.57 26.28
N ALA A 175 -4.39 3.53 24.99
CA ALA A 175 -4.78 2.31 24.27
C ALA A 175 -3.59 1.55 23.65
N GLY A 176 -2.35 1.91 24.00
CA GLY A 176 -1.13 1.30 23.42
C GLY A 176 -0.84 1.77 21.99
N SER A 177 -1.25 2.99 21.64
CA SER A 177 -0.99 3.61 20.31
C SER A 177 -0.24 4.95 20.48
N TYR A 178 -0.20 5.77 19.44
CA TYR A 178 0.39 7.11 19.47
C TYR A 178 -0.50 8.12 18.73
N MET A 179 -0.34 9.40 19.06
CA MET A 179 -0.88 10.53 18.32
C MET A 179 0.22 11.54 18.03
N CYS A 180 0.12 12.19 16.86
CA CYS A 180 1.02 13.28 16.51
C CYS A 180 0.40 14.63 16.87
N ARG A 181 1.24 15.56 17.31
CA ARG A 181 0.89 16.97 17.51
C ARG A 181 1.93 17.87 16.85
N CYS A 182 1.53 19.11 16.62
CA CYS A 182 2.39 20.12 16.02
C CYS A 182 2.78 21.20 17.04
N HIS A 183 3.96 21.77 16.85
CA HIS A 183 4.39 22.98 17.55
C HIS A 183 3.49 24.17 17.18
N PRO A 184 3.41 25.20 18.05
CA PRO A 184 2.65 26.41 17.75
C PRO A 184 3.06 27.02 16.40
N GLY A 185 2.07 27.43 15.60
CA GLY A 185 2.29 27.94 14.24
C GLY A 185 2.37 26.87 13.15
N TYR A 186 2.04 25.62 13.49
CA TYR A 186 1.92 24.51 12.54
C TYR A 186 0.57 23.80 12.70
N THR A 187 0.03 23.28 11.61
CA THR A 187 -1.19 22.46 11.58
C THR A 187 -0.88 21.03 11.15
N LEU A 188 -1.59 20.07 11.72
CA LEU A 188 -1.44 18.65 11.39
C LEU A 188 -2.20 18.36 10.09
N LEU A 189 -1.51 17.78 9.11
CA LEU A 189 -2.11 17.38 7.84
C LEU A 189 -3.00 16.14 8.00
N ASP A 190 -3.79 15.84 6.96
CA ASP A 190 -4.76 14.72 6.95
C ASP A 190 -4.12 13.33 7.15
N ASP A 191 -2.80 13.22 6.89
CA ASP A 191 -2.02 12.01 7.18
C ASP A 191 -1.84 11.73 8.68
N ARG A 192 -2.25 12.67 9.54
CA ARG A 192 -2.13 12.65 11.00
C ARG A 192 -0.70 12.47 11.51
N LYS A 193 0.31 12.78 10.70
CA LYS A 193 1.73 12.64 11.02
C LYS A 193 2.54 13.90 10.69
N THR A 194 2.21 14.59 9.62
CA THR A 194 2.98 15.70 9.06
C THR A 194 2.43 17.04 9.52
N CYS A 195 3.31 17.93 9.96
CA CYS A 195 2.97 19.28 10.40
C CYS A 195 3.39 20.30 9.33
N ALA A 196 2.43 21.03 8.78
CA ALA A 196 2.67 22.14 7.85
C ALA A 196 2.63 23.47 8.59
N GLN A 197 3.49 24.41 8.22
CA GLN A 197 3.49 25.74 8.82
C GLN A 197 2.22 26.47 8.43
N ILE A 198 1.54 27.07 9.41
CA ILE A 198 0.40 27.96 9.16
C ILE A 198 0.98 29.22 8.53
N THR A 199 0.69 29.44 7.25
CA THR A 199 1.08 30.66 6.57
C THR A 199 0.01 31.73 6.80
N SER A 200 0.37 33.01 6.71
CA SER A 200 -0.58 34.12 6.85
C SER A 200 -1.69 34.12 5.77
N GLU A 201 -1.61 33.25 4.77
CA GLU A 201 -2.67 32.99 3.78
C GLU A 201 -3.72 31.99 4.31
N ASP A 202 -3.34 31.13 5.25
CA ASP A 202 -4.21 30.13 5.90
C ASP A 202 -4.97 30.70 7.12
N GLU A 203 -4.60 31.88 7.62
CA GLU A 203 -5.32 32.56 8.72
C GLU A 203 -6.76 32.93 8.35
N ASN A 204 -7.11 32.97 7.05
CA ASN A 204 -8.48 33.15 6.58
C ASN A 204 -9.28 31.84 6.40
N GLU A 205 -8.66 30.67 6.54
CA GLU A 205 -9.37 29.38 6.61
C GLU A 205 -9.38 28.77 8.02
N ILE A 206 -8.42 29.15 8.87
CA ILE A 206 -8.27 28.66 10.26
C ILE A 206 -9.20 29.41 11.26
N SER A 207 -10.11 30.27 10.78
CA SER A 207 -11.24 30.74 11.61
C SER A 207 -12.49 29.86 11.51
N SER A 208 -12.45 28.75 10.76
CA SER A 208 -13.64 27.89 10.55
C SER A 208 -13.70 26.64 11.43
N ALA A 209 -12.64 26.34 12.20
CA ALA A 209 -12.59 25.16 13.06
C ALA A 209 -13.15 25.36 14.49
N GLU A 210 -13.42 26.62 14.91
CA GLU A 210 -14.19 26.91 16.12
C GLU A 210 -15.19 28.05 15.86
N ILE A 211 -16.28 27.76 15.15
CA ILE A 211 -17.53 28.55 15.29
C ILE A 211 -18.64 27.58 15.67
N LEU A 212 -18.75 27.33 16.98
CA LEU A 212 -19.90 26.74 17.66
C LEU A 212 -21.05 27.77 17.81
N ASP A 213 -21.20 28.70 16.85
CA ASP A 213 -22.27 29.70 16.85
C ASP A 213 -22.54 30.31 15.45
N SER A 214 -22.66 29.46 14.42
CA SER A 214 -23.25 29.87 13.14
C SER A 214 -24.75 29.52 13.15
N PRO A 215 -25.66 30.44 12.79
CA PRO A 215 -27.09 30.13 12.69
C PRO A 215 -27.42 29.12 11.58
N ASP A 216 -26.49 28.94 10.64
CA ASP A 216 -26.57 28.00 9.51
C ASP A 216 -25.66 26.79 9.74
N CYS A 217 -26.19 25.61 9.41
CA CYS A 217 -25.51 24.33 9.52
C CYS A 217 -24.27 24.25 8.62
N ARG A 218 -23.33 23.38 8.98
CA ARG A 218 -22.16 23.08 8.13
C ARG A 218 -22.65 22.60 6.77
N ARG A 219 -21.85 22.83 5.72
CA ARG A 219 -22.15 22.31 4.37
C ARG A 219 -22.30 20.78 4.44
N GLY A 220 -23.34 20.25 3.79
CA GLY A 220 -23.72 18.83 3.89
C GLY A 220 -24.67 18.52 5.06
N TYR A 221 -25.06 19.52 5.86
CA TYR A 221 -26.02 19.36 6.95
C TYR A 221 -27.16 20.37 6.82
N GLU A 222 -28.37 19.94 7.17
CA GLU A 222 -29.56 20.77 7.25
C GLU A 222 -30.12 20.77 8.67
N LYS A 223 -30.72 21.89 9.07
CA LYS A 223 -31.28 22.03 10.42
C LYS A 223 -32.58 21.24 10.53
N ASP A 224 -32.60 20.23 11.39
CA ASP A 224 -33.81 19.49 11.72
C ASP A 224 -34.82 20.48 12.34
N GLN A 225 -35.99 20.61 11.70
CA GLN A 225 -37.01 21.60 12.09
C GLN A 225 -37.64 21.31 13.46
N ARG A 226 -37.51 20.09 13.98
CA ARG A 226 -38.09 19.64 15.25
C ARG A 226 -37.09 19.75 16.40
N THR A 227 -35.81 19.43 16.16
CA THR A 227 -34.78 19.46 17.22
C THR A 227 -33.93 20.73 17.19
N GLY A 228 -33.86 21.41 16.04
CA GLY A 228 -32.99 22.56 15.82
C GLY A 228 -31.50 22.19 15.67
N GLU A 229 -31.18 20.90 15.65
CA GLU A 229 -29.83 20.38 15.46
C GLU A 229 -29.52 20.23 13.97
N CYS A 230 -28.24 20.27 13.61
CA CYS A 230 -27.81 20.02 12.24
C CYS A 230 -27.74 18.51 12.01
N ALA A 231 -28.57 18.02 11.10
CA ALA A 231 -28.58 16.63 10.65
C ALA A 231 -27.91 16.54 9.27
N ASP A 232 -27.22 15.44 9.04
CA ASP A 232 -26.63 15.13 7.75
C ASP A 232 -27.69 15.14 6.64
N VAL A 233 -27.36 15.72 5.49
CA VAL A 233 -28.21 15.69 4.30
C VAL A 233 -27.85 14.48 3.49
N ASP A 234 -28.76 13.53 3.39
CA ASP A 234 -28.57 12.40 2.49
C ASP A 234 -28.77 12.86 1.03
N GLU A 235 -27.68 13.21 0.34
CA GLU A 235 -27.75 13.67 -1.04
C GLU A 235 -28.22 12.55 -2.01
N CYS A 236 -28.10 11.28 -1.59
CA CYS A 236 -28.58 10.13 -2.35
C CYS A 236 -30.10 9.99 -2.26
N GLU A 237 -30.71 10.26 -1.10
CA GLU A 237 -32.16 10.24 -0.93
C GLU A 237 -32.84 11.50 -1.48
N THR A 238 -32.21 12.67 -1.32
CA THR A 238 -32.73 13.95 -1.84
C THR A 238 -32.60 14.08 -3.35
N GLY A 239 -31.72 13.28 -3.97
CA GLY A 239 -31.46 13.28 -5.42
C GLY A 239 -30.55 14.43 -5.86
N GLU A 240 -29.88 15.10 -4.93
CA GLU A 240 -28.92 16.17 -5.20
C GLU A 240 -27.54 15.61 -5.61
N ALA A 241 -27.29 14.33 -5.38
CA ALA A 241 -26.07 13.65 -5.78
C ALA A 241 -25.87 13.61 -7.31
N THR A 242 -24.72 14.08 -7.79
CA THR A 242 -24.36 14.11 -9.22
C THR A 242 -23.59 12.85 -9.65
N CYS A 243 -24.15 11.66 -9.41
CA CYS A 243 -23.56 10.39 -9.87
C CYS A 243 -23.99 10.03 -11.30
N ASP A 244 -23.14 9.33 -12.05
CA ASP A 244 -23.56 8.74 -13.33
C ASP A 244 -24.58 7.62 -13.10
N THR A 245 -25.85 7.92 -13.32
CA THR A 245 -26.96 6.97 -13.15
C THR A 245 -26.85 5.68 -13.98
N ASN A 246 -25.96 5.61 -14.99
CA ASN A 246 -25.77 4.40 -15.80
C ASN A 246 -24.75 3.42 -15.22
N ASN A 247 -23.69 3.92 -14.59
CA ASN A 247 -22.55 3.10 -14.16
C ASN A 247 -22.12 3.33 -12.71
N GLN A 248 -22.73 4.27 -12.00
CA GLN A 248 -22.36 4.62 -10.63
C GLN A 248 -23.55 4.55 -9.66
N VAL A 249 -23.24 4.26 -8.41
CA VAL A 249 -24.16 4.17 -7.27
C VAL A 249 -23.79 5.26 -6.26
N CYS A 250 -24.78 6.00 -5.81
CA CYS A 250 -24.59 6.98 -4.73
C CYS A 250 -24.54 6.26 -3.38
N MET A 251 -23.57 6.65 -2.56
CA MET A 251 -23.47 6.24 -1.17
C MET A 251 -23.32 7.48 -0.29
N ASN A 252 -24.28 7.65 0.64
CA ASN A 252 -24.27 8.77 1.57
C ASN A 252 -23.14 8.62 2.59
N LEU A 253 -22.51 9.73 2.96
CA LEU A 253 -21.44 9.84 3.94
C LEU A 253 -21.78 10.99 4.89
N GLU A 254 -21.27 10.95 6.11
CA GLU A 254 -21.49 12.05 7.02
C GLU A 254 -20.83 13.36 6.49
N GLY A 255 -21.68 14.32 6.12
CA GLY A 255 -21.35 15.62 5.52
C GLY A 255 -21.13 15.63 4.00
N SER A 256 -21.35 14.51 3.29
CA SER A 256 -21.14 14.42 1.82
C SER A 256 -21.69 13.12 1.20
N TYR A 257 -21.42 12.87 -0.08
CA TYR A 257 -21.71 11.59 -0.73
C TYR A 257 -20.56 11.15 -1.63
N ARG A 258 -20.53 9.86 -2.00
CA ARG A 258 -19.61 9.35 -3.03
C ARG A 258 -20.33 8.51 -4.08
N CYS A 259 -19.85 8.58 -5.31
CA CYS A 259 -20.31 7.76 -6.41
C CYS A 259 -19.36 6.56 -6.59
N LEU A 260 -19.90 5.36 -6.50
CA LEU A 260 -19.17 4.10 -6.63
C LEU A 260 -19.49 3.46 -7.97
N ASP A 261 -18.49 3.06 -8.75
CA ASP A 261 -18.74 2.32 -9.99
C ASP A 261 -19.33 0.94 -9.69
N ILE A 262 -20.39 0.56 -10.42
CA ILE A 262 -21.11 -0.72 -10.24
C ILE A 262 -20.17 -1.92 -10.44
N GLN A 263 -19.09 -1.76 -11.20
CA GLN A 263 -18.09 -2.80 -11.45
C GLN A 263 -17.20 -3.11 -10.22
N ASP A 264 -17.12 -2.17 -9.28
CA ASP A 264 -16.30 -2.29 -8.07
C ASP A 264 -17.08 -2.82 -6.85
N VAL A 265 -18.41 -2.98 -6.99
CA VAL A 265 -19.28 -3.55 -5.94
C VAL A 265 -19.20 -5.09 -5.99
N LYS A 266 -18.37 -5.69 -5.13
CA LYS A 266 -18.31 -7.15 -4.95
C LYS A 266 -19.45 -7.62 -4.04
N CYS A 267 -20.43 -8.33 -4.59
CA CYS A 267 -21.43 -9.05 -3.81
C CYS A 267 -20.93 -10.47 -3.44
N ASP A 268 -21.35 -10.97 -2.27
CA ASP A 268 -21.12 -12.36 -1.88
C ASP A 268 -21.75 -13.35 -2.88
N ALA A 269 -21.19 -14.57 -2.94
CA ALA A 269 -21.64 -15.61 -3.86
C ALA A 269 -23.14 -15.94 -3.65
N GLY A 270 -23.96 -15.63 -4.67
CA GLY A 270 -25.41 -15.85 -4.65
C GLY A 270 -26.24 -14.58 -4.48
N TYR A 271 -25.60 -13.43 -4.20
CA TYR A 271 -26.25 -12.13 -4.12
C TYR A 271 -26.03 -11.33 -5.40
N ARG A 272 -27.02 -10.51 -5.76
CA ARG A 272 -26.95 -9.54 -6.86
C ARG A 272 -27.46 -8.21 -6.36
N TYR A 273 -26.82 -7.14 -6.80
CA TYR A 273 -27.18 -5.78 -6.42
C TYR A 273 -28.63 -5.44 -6.86
N ASP A 274 -29.44 -4.94 -5.91
CA ASP A 274 -30.80 -4.45 -6.17
C ASP A 274 -30.81 -2.92 -6.21
N ARG A 275 -31.11 -2.37 -7.39
CA ARG A 275 -31.17 -0.93 -7.67
C ARG A 275 -32.22 -0.18 -6.84
N LYS A 276 -33.12 -0.87 -6.13
CA LYS A 276 -34.17 -0.27 -5.28
C LYS A 276 -33.91 -0.42 -3.78
N ALA A 277 -32.98 -1.26 -3.36
CA ALA A 277 -32.85 -1.62 -1.95
C ALA A 277 -31.73 -0.86 -1.21
N GLY A 278 -30.86 -0.13 -1.93
CA GLY A 278 -29.84 0.72 -1.29
C GLY A 278 -28.85 -0.02 -0.41
N LEU A 279 -28.71 -1.34 -0.56
CA LEU A 279 -27.71 -2.21 0.06
C LEU A 279 -27.38 -3.38 -0.89
#